data_AF-A0A1Q5T856-F1
#
_entry.id   AF-A0A1Q5T856-F1
#
_cell.length_a   1.000
_cell.length_b   1.000
_cell.length_c   1.000
_cell.angle_alpha   90.00
_cell.angle_beta   90.00
_cell.angle_gamma   90.00
#
_symmetry.space_group_name_H-M   'P 1'
#
loop_
_entity.id
_entity.type
_entity.pdbx_description
1 polymer ?
#
loop_
_entity_poly.entity_id
_entity_poly.type
_entity_poly.pdbx_seq_one_letter_code
_entity_poly.pdbx_strand_id
1 'polypeptide(L)'
;MSSACIICHKRKVRCDLAIHNPCTNCTKSDVECRPYTRKRKRFTNSLSPGRVLNSDSVSRRSSQLPADAPVESGGAPLSSFGDNAPPAVNNGEAAALPPSNGEPFIKEESYRGRSEYLGGSVPFDENMVRPGHETTYTSPKASAADLQMLREQGAFELPPLSVQNELMKSFNKYCAPWTPVVDPKWLDQSTPPSMLLLQSIFLAGSRVSKAHLEYGSSEVFYRRAKLLFFFGGRNNSLISIVAACLLHWYNPVGPEDVSTDTSGFWIRTAGAMAFQIGLHKEPPPNAKDRGLRRRLWWSLVVRISQ
;
A
#
# COMPACT_ATOMS: atom_id res chain seq x y z
N MET A 1 15.10 36.36 7.64
CA MET A 1 14.54 35.79 6.40
C MET A 1 14.26 36.94 5.44
N SER A 2 14.65 36.85 4.17
CA SER A 2 14.37 37.90 3.18
C SER A 2 12.94 37.75 2.63
N SER A 3 12.04 38.65 3.03
CA SER A 3 10.72 38.82 2.44
C SER A 3 10.76 39.84 1.29
N ALA A 4 10.02 39.57 0.22
CA ALA A 4 9.84 40.46 -0.92
C ALA A 4 8.34 40.66 -1.18
N CYS A 5 7.95 41.73 -1.88
CA CYS A 5 6.57 41.89 -2.35
C CYS A 5 6.29 41.00 -3.58
N ILE A 6 5.01 40.75 -3.87
CA ILE A 6 4.58 39.92 -5.02
C ILE A 6 5.12 40.47 -6.34
N ILE A 7 5.12 41.80 -6.52
CA ILE A 7 5.51 42.47 -7.76
C ILE A 7 7.02 42.34 -8.00
N CYS A 8 7.85 42.68 -7.01
CA CYS A 8 9.30 42.54 -7.12
C CYS A 8 9.74 41.08 -7.25
N HIS A 9 9.07 40.15 -6.57
CA HIS A 9 9.31 38.71 -6.74
C HIS A 9 8.99 38.25 -8.17
N LYS A 10 7.84 38.65 -8.74
CA LYS A 10 7.46 38.33 -10.13
C LYS A 10 8.43 38.94 -11.16
N ARG A 11 8.91 40.17 -10.91
CA ARG A 11 9.91 40.87 -11.74
C ARG A 11 11.37 40.41 -11.48
N LYS A 12 11.61 39.53 -10.51
CA LYS A 12 12.94 39.07 -10.05
C LYS A 12 13.94 40.20 -9.69
N VAL A 13 13.43 41.32 -9.17
CA VAL A 13 14.25 42.47 -8.74
C VAL A 13 14.42 42.51 -7.21
N ARG A 14 15.48 43.16 -6.73
CA ARG A 14 15.72 43.37 -5.29
C ARG A 14 14.52 44.12 -4.68
N CYS A 15 14.07 43.65 -3.52
CA CYS A 15 12.94 44.21 -2.80
C CYS A 15 13.37 44.58 -1.37
N ASP A 16 12.97 45.77 -0.96
CA ASP A 16 13.25 46.42 0.30
C ASP A 16 12.05 46.42 1.27
N LEU A 17 11.01 45.62 0.98
CA LEU A 17 9.76 45.54 1.77
C LEU A 17 9.97 45.28 3.27
N ALA A 18 11.03 44.53 3.62
CA ALA A 18 11.38 44.25 5.02
C ALA A 18 11.95 45.46 5.79
N ILE A 19 12.25 46.56 5.08
CA ILE A 19 12.87 47.79 5.61
C ILE A 19 11.92 48.99 5.40
N HIS A 20 11.22 49.05 4.27
CA HIS A 20 10.28 50.12 3.93
C HIS A 20 8.99 49.55 3.34
N ASN A 21 7.83 49.97 3.85
CA ASN A 21 6.51 49.49 3.42
C ASN A 21 5.57 50.69 3.17
N PRO A 22 5.08 50.92 1.92
CA PRO A 22 5.32 50.16 0.68
C PRO A 22 6.80 50.15 0.24
N CYS A 23 7.26 49.09 -0.44
CA CYS A 23 8.66 49.03 -0.88
C CYS A 23 8.96 50.03 -2.02
N THR A 24 10.19 50.56 -2.10
CA THR A 24 10.56 51.68 -2.99
C THR A 24 10.12 51.47 -4.45
N ASN A 25 10.27 50.25 -4.97
CA ASN A 25 9.88 49.91 -6.34
C ASN A 25 8.36 49.94 -6.59
N CYS A 26 7.53 49.69 -5.58
CA CYS A 26 6.08 49.77 -5.68
C CYS A 26 5.59 51.21 -5.52
N THR A 27 6.19 52.00 -4.62
CA THR A 27 5.95 53.45 -4.51
C THR A 27 6.24 54.17 -5.82
N LYS A 28 7.39 53.88 -6.47
CA LYS A 28 7.74 54.45 -7.79
C LYS A 28 6.86 53.98 -8.94
N SER A 29 6.17 52.86 -8.79
CA SER A 29 5.28 52.31 -9.84
C SER A 29 3.81 52.63 -9.57
N ASP A 30 3.50 53.37 -8.50
CA ASP A 30 2.14 53.64 -7.98
C ASP A 30 1.21 52.41 -7.94
N VAL A 31 1.69 51.34 -7.29
CA VAL A 31 0.99 50.05 -7.19
C VAL A 31 0.99 49.49 -5.77
N GLU A 32 -0.10 48.81 -5.43
CA GLU A 32 -0.30 48.21 -4.11
C GLU A 32 0.78 47.17 -3.76
N CYS A 33 1.52 47.41 -2.68
CA CYS A 33 2.66 46.59 -2.28
C CYS A 33 2.24 45.47 -1.33
N ARG A 34 1.86 44.31 -1.87
CA ARG A 34 1.50 43.12 -1.06
C ARG A 34 2.71 42.22 -0.79
N PRO A 35 2.96 41.76 0.47
CA PRO A 35 4.00 40.78 0.78
C PRO A 35 3.82 39.45 0.06
N TYR A 36 4.89 38.87 -0.49
CA TYR A 36 4.86 37.55 -1.08
C TYR A 36 5.00 36.46 -0.01
N THR A 37 3.89 35.82 0.34
CA THR A 37 3.90 34.61 1.14
C THR A 37 4.21 33.40 0.26
N ARG A 38 5.37 32.76 0.49
CA ARG A 38 5.61 31.42 -0.07
C ARG A 38 4.55 30.49 0.50
N LYS A 39 3.70 29.92 -0.36
CA LYS A 39 2.88 28.74 -0.01
C LYS A 39 3.80 27.58 0.35
N ARG A 40 4.21 27.48 1.62
CA ARG A 40 4.68 26.20 2.17
C ARG A 40 3.54 25.21 1.94
N LYS A 41 3.76 24.15 1.16
CA LYS A 41 2.91 22.95 1.23
C LYS A 41 2.94 22.51 2.69
N ARG A 42 1.86 22.76 3.45
CA ARG A 42 1.56 21.93 4.60
C ARG A 42 1.37 20.53 4.02
N PHE A 43 2.12 19.55 4.50
CA PHE A 43 1.82 18.14 4.22
C PHE A 43 0.54 17.78 4.98
N THR A 44 -0.60 18.12 4.38
CA THR A 44 -1.89 17.53 4.73
C THR A 44 -2.00 16.22 3.96
N ASN A 45 -2.04 15.09 4.67
CA ASN A 45 -2.25 13.77 4.07
C ASN A 45 -3.71 13.66 3.57
N SER A 46 -3.98 14.26 2.42
CA SER A 46 -5.31 14.36 1.82
C SER A 46 -5.16 14.43 0.29
N LEU A 47 -5.37 13.31 -0.39
CA LEU A 47 -5.35 13.23 -1.86
C LEU A 47 -6.78 13.35 -2.42
N SER A 48 -7.31 14.58 -2.39
CA SER A 48 -8.53 14.96 -3.13
C SER A 48 -8.40 16.41 -3.63
N PRO A 49 -8.82 16.74 -4.88
CA PRO A 49 -8.81 18.12 -5.37
C PRO A 49 -9.89 18.97 -4.66
N GLY A 50 -9.46 19.94 -3.85
CA GLY A 50 -10.38 20.86 -3.18
C GLY A 50 -11.04 21.84 -4.14
N ARG A 51 -12.35 21.67 -4.37
CA ARG A 51 -13.19 22.64 -5.09
C ARG A 51 -13.35 23.89 -4.23
N VAL A 52 -12.96 25.05 -4.75
CA VAL A 52 -13.14 26.33 -4.04
C VAL A 52 -14.62 26.70 -4.09
N LEU A 53 -15.27 26.81 -2.93
CA LEU A 53 -16.57 27.47 -2.79
C LEU A 53 -16.34 28.82 -2.14
N ASN A 54 -16.73 29.88 -2.84
CA ASN A 54 -16.70 31.24 -2.33
C ASN A 54 -17.85 31.42 -1.33
N SER A 55 -17.58 32.10 -0.22
CA SER A 55 -18.60 32.52 0.72
C SER A 55 -19.26 33.79 0.20
N ASP A 56 -20.48 33.69 -0.30
CA ASP A 56 -21.42 34.82 -0.34
C ASP A 56 -22.76 34.37 0.25
N SER A 57 -23.49 35.34 0.79
CA SER A 57 -24.57 35.10 1.76
C SER A 57 -25.93 35.63 1.28
N VAL A 58 -26.97 35.29 2.07
CA VAL A 58 -28.31 35.92 2.13
C VAL A 58 -29.47 35.22 1.38
N SER A 59 -30.61 35.22 2.07
CA SER A 59 -32.00 34.99 1.65
C SER A 59 -32.57 33.57 1.55
N ARG A 60 -33.10 33.16 2.70
CA ARG A 60 -34.35 32.42 2.93
C ARG A 60 -35.38 32.50 1.78
N ARG A 61 -36.01 31.36 1.44
CA ARG A 61 -37.48 31.29 1.32
C ARG A 61 -38.01 29.88 1.56
N SER A 62 -39.18 29.81 2.21
CA SER A 62 -39.89 28.58 2.53
C SER A 62 -40.85 28.15 1.41
N SER A 63 -41.03 26.84 1.27
CA SER A 63 -42.21 26.18 0.68
C SER A 63 -42.13 24.70 1.07
N GLN A 64 -42.66 24.30 2.23
CA GLN A 64 -44.02 23.80 2.40
C GLN A 64 -44.38 22.63 1.46
N LEU A 65 -44.35 21.42 2.02
CA LEU A 65 -45.10 20.25 1.55
C LEU A 65 -46.36 20.12 2.43
N PRO A 66 -47.55 19.84 1.86
CA PRO A 66 -48.71 19.39 2.63
C PRO A 66 -48.78 17.85 2.71
N ALA A 67 -49.57 17.34 3.66
CA ALA A 67 -49.80 15.92 3.91
C ALA A 67 -51.31 15.57 3.89
N ASP A 68 -51.62 14.28 4.12
CA ASP A 68 -52.94 13.65 4.32
C ASP A 68 -53.81 13.45 3.04
N ALA A 69 -54.20 12.25 2.55
CA ALA A 69 -54.84 11.01 3.08
C ALA A 69 -56.37 10.95 2.73
N PRO A 70 -57.11 9.81 2.76
CA PRO A 70 -56.79 8.35 2.61
C PRO A 70 -57.81 7.50 1.75
N VAL A 71 -57.55 6.17 1.59
CA VAL A 71 -58.43 5.06 1.07
C VAL A 71 -59.03 5.20 -0.36
N GLU A 72 -59.66 4.22 -1.05
CA GLU A 72 -59.96 2.75 -0.93
C GLU A 72 -59.63 2.06 -2.30
N SER A 73 -59.20 0.78 -2.44
CA SER A 73 -59.81 -0.58 -2.24
C SER A 73 -60.56 -1.15 -3.48
N GLY A 74 -60.13 -2.33 -3.99
CA GLY A 74 -60.84 -3.05 -5.06
C GLY A 74 -60.07 -4.10 -5.89
N GLY A 75 -60.10 -5.39 -5.47
CA GLY A 75 -60.11 -6.56 -6.38
C GLY A 75 -58.77 -7.21 -6.82
N ALA A 76 -58.53 -8.45 -6.34
CA ALA A 76 -57.53 -9.41 -6.87
C ALA A 76 -58.20 -10.39 -7.89
N PRO A 77 -57.52 -11.40 -8.52
CA PRO A 77 -56.74 -12.49 -7.90
C PRO A 77 -55.39 -12.82 -8.62
N LEU A 78 -54.56 -13.84 -8.31
CA LEU A 78 -54.12 -14.60 -7.11
C LEU A 78 -53.54 -15.97 -7.55
N SER A 79 -52.23 -16.22 -7.36
CA SER A 79 -51.55 -17.54 -7.16
C SER A 79 -50.00 -17.35 -7.18
N SER A 80 -49.25 -17.57 -6.08
CA SER A 80 -48.77 -18.84 -5.47
C SER A 80 -47.64 -19.51 -6.30
N PHE A 81 -46.50 -20.01 -5.79
CA PHE A 81 -46.05 -20.56 -4.48
C PHE A 81 -44.54 -20.20 -4.27
N GLY A 82 -43.86 -20.39 -3.12
CA GLY A 82 -44.22 -20.89 -1.78
C GLY A 82 -42.97 -21.03 -0.89
N ASP A 83 -43.11 -20.92 0.43
CA ASP A 83 -42.01 -20.95 1.41
C ASP A 83 -41.44 -22.35 1.69
N ASN A 84 -40.19 -22.40 2.16
CA ASN A 84 -39.64 -23.54 2.91
C ASN A 84 -38.59 -23.09 3.92
N ALA A 85 -38.91 -23.18 5.21
CA ALA A 85 -37.96 -23.00 6.31
C ALA A 85 -37.42 -24.37 6.79
N PRO A 86 -36.13 -24.49 7.16
CA PRO A 86 -35.61 -25.68 7.84
C PRO A 86 -35.88 -25.63 9.36
N PRO A 87 -35.95 -26.79 10.05
CA PRO A 87 -36.47 -26.89 11.41
C PRO A 87 -35.42 -26.59 12.51
N ALA A 88 -35.91 -26.22 13.69
CA ALA A 88 -35.12 -26.21 14.92
C ALA A 88 -35.04 -27.63 15.53
N VAL A 89 -33.85 -28.04 15.97
CA VAL A 89 -33.62 -29.26 16.77
C VAL A 89 -32.65 -28.92 17.91
N ASN A 90 -32.86 -29.55 19.07
CA ASN A 90 -32.31 -29.17 20.37
C ASN A 90 -30.78 -29.31 20.55
N ASN A 91 -30.32 -28.61 21.60
CA ASN A 91 -28.96 -28.65 22.16
C ASN A 91 -28.39 -30.05 22.37
N GLY A 92 -27.07 -30.18 22.18
CA GLY A 92 -26.24 -31.26 22.71
C GLY A 92 -24.85 -30.75 23.08
N GLU A 93 -24.44 -30.93 24.34
CA GLU A 93 -23.09 -30.59 24.80
C GLU A 93 -22.07 -31.65 24.36
N ALA A 94 -21.07 -31.25 23.57
CA ALA A 94 -19.77 -31.91 23.41
C ALA A 94 -18.87 -31.05 22.49
N ALA A 95 -17.57 -30.87 22.72
CA ALA A 95 -16.74 -31.12 23.89
C ALA A 95 -15.55 -30.16 23.83
N ALA A 96 -15.01 -29.73 24.97
CA ALA A 96 -13.82 -28.89 25.00
C ALA A 96 -12.58 -29.69 24.54
N LEU A 97 -12.02 -29.34 23.38
CA LEU A 97 -10.72 -29.86 22.96
C LEU A 97 -9.59 -29.14 23.72
N PRO A 98 -8.54 -29.86 24.17
CA PRO A 98 -7.47 -29.26 24.96
C PRO A 98 -6.58 -28.33 24.10
N PRO A 99 -5.90 -27.35 24.71
CA PRO A 99 -5.02 -26.44 23.98
C PRO A 99 -3.78 -27.18 23.45
N SER A 100 -3.64 -27.30 22.13
CA SER A 100 -2.41 -27.82 21.54
C SER A 100 -1.29 -26.80 21.64
N ASN A 101 -0.26 -27.15 22.41
CA ASN A 101 0.95 -26.41 22.71
C ASN A 101 1.51 -25.53 21.56
N GLY A 102 1.80 -24.26 21.88
CA GLY A 102 3.18 -23.78 21.75
C GLY A 102 3.61 -22.96 20.52
N GLU A 103 2.75 -22.73 19.51
CA GLU A 103 3.09 -21.81 18.41
C GLU A 103 2.62 -20.37 18.73
N PRO A 104 3.51 -19.36 18.82
CA PRO A 104 3.13 -17.99 19.15
C PRO A 104 2.40 -17.33 17.96
N PHE A 105 1.07 -17.40 18.02
CA PHE A 105 0.13 -16.79 17.07
C PHE A 105 0.48 -15.31 16.78
N ILE A 106 0.98 -15.04 15.58
CA ILE A 106 1.25 -13.68 15.14
C ILE A 106 -0.08 -13.03 14.78
N LYS A 107 -0.63 -12.24 15.71
CA LYS A 107 -1.76 -11.33 15.47
C LYS A 107 -1.30 -10.19 14.55
N GLU A 108 -1.15 -10.48 13.26
CA GLU A 108 -0.81 -9.49 12.23
C GLU A 108 -2.07 -8.69 11.88
N GLU A 109 -2.52 -7.90 12.86
CA GLU A 109 -3.70 -7.03 12.75
C GLU A 109 -3.56 -6.14 11.50
N SER A 110 -4.45 -6.32 10.51
CA SER A 110 -4.53 -5.44 9.35
C SER A 110 -4.97 -4.06 9.85
N TYR A 111 -4.01 -3.14 10.00
CA TYR A 111 -4.07 -2.10 11.03
C TYR A 111 -4.89 -0.86 10.65
N ARG A 112 -5.94 -1.04 9.82
CA ARG A 112 -6.89 0.01 9.42
C ARG A 112 -8.26 -0.61 9.07
N GLY A 113 -9.28 -0.26 9.85
CA GLY A 113 -10.68 -0.35 9.41
C GLY A 113 -10.91 0.53 8.18
N ARG A 114 -11.96 0.27 7.40
CA ARG A 114 -12.17 0.95 6.11
C ARG A 114 -12.39 2.46 6.29
N SER A 115 -12.92 2.86 7.44
CA SER A 115 -13.06 4.24 7.92
C SER A 115 -11.76 5.07 7.91
N GLU A 116 -10.58 4.50 8.24
CA GLU A 116 -9.29 5.24 8.30
C GLU A 116 -8.74 5.59 6.89
N TYR A 117 -9.37 5.08 5.81
CA TYR A 117 -9.05 5.41 4.41
C TYR A 117 -10.05 6.39 3.78
N LEU A 118 -11.33 6.32 4.16
CA LEU A 118 -12.40 7.14 3.59
C LEU A 118 -12.56 8.52 4.24
N GLY A 119 -11.74 8.85 5.25
CA GLY A 119 -11.69 10.18 5.85
C GLY A 119 -12.90 10.55 6.71
N GLY A 120 -13.65 9.55 7.19
CA GLY A 120 -14.78 9.74 8.12
C GLY A 120 -16.03 10.41 7.53
N SER A 121 -16.02 10.81 6.26
CA SER A 121 -17.15 11.48 5.60
C SER A 121 -18.22 10.53 5.04
N VAL A 122 -17.92 9.23 5.01
CA VAL A 122 -18.86 8.17 4.59
C VAL A 122 -19.08 7.25 5.80
N PRO A 123 -20.30 7.17 6.34
CA PRO A 123 -20.65 6.13 7.30
C PRO A 123 -20.48 4.77 6.62
N PHE A 124 -19.49 4.00 7.09
CA PHE A 124 -19.26 2.65 6.60
C PHE A 124 -19.61 1.68 7.73
N ASP A 125 -20.46 0.71 7.43
CA ASP A 125 -20.76 -0.37 8.35
C ASP A 125 -19.58 -1.34 8.40
N GLU A 126 -18.73 -1.20 9.42
CA GLU A 126 -17.60 -2.11 9.65
C GLU A 126 -18.09 -3.56 9.86
N ASN A 127 -19.38 -3.81 10.18
CA ASN A 127 -19.95 -5.16 10.21
C ASN A 127 -20.11 -5.80 8.82
N MET A 128 -19.94 -5.06 7.71
CA MET A 128 -19.76 -5.69 6.39
C MET A 128 -18.45 -6.52 6.31
N VAL A 129 -17.52 -6.31 7.25
CA VAL A 129 -16.43 -7.25 7.53
C VAL A 129 -16.99 -8.39 8.38
N ARG A 130 -17.50 -9.45 7.70
CA ARG A 130 -18.02 -10.72 8.26
C ARG A 130 -18.16 -10.73 9.80
N PRO A 131 -19.32 -10.28 10.34
CA PRO A 131 -19.45 -10.04 11.76
C PRO A 131 -19.43 -11.38 12.50
N GLY A 132 -18.65 -11.46 13.57
CA GLY A 132 -18.46 -12.69 14.36
C GLY A 132 -17.13 -13.43 14.12
N HIS A 133 -16.25 -12.94 13.25
CA HIS A 133 -14.81 -13.23 13.36
C HIS A 133 -14.11 -11.99 13.91
N GLU A 134 -13.44 -12.11 15.06
CA GLU A 134 -12.23 -11.30 15.29
C GLU A 134 -11.36 -11.39 14.02
N THR A 135 -10.71 -10.31 13.60
CA THR A 135 -10.08 -10.14 12.28
C THR A 135 -8.79 -10.96 12.08
N THR A 136 -8.86 -12.25 12.41
CA THR A 136 -8.04 -13.36 11.98
C THR A 136 -8.25 -13.59 10.47
N TYR A 137 -7.92 -12.58 9.67
CA TYR A 137 -7.60 -12.78 8.26
C TYR A 137 -6.27 -13.53 8.20
N THR A 138 -6.31 -14.84 8.50
CA THR A 138 -5.25 -15.74 8.07
C THR A 138 -5.26 -15.69 6.55
N SER A 139 -4.24 -15.05 5.98
CA SER A 139 -4.07 -14.97 4.54
C SER A 139 -4.26 -16.36 3.93
N PRO A 140 -5.18 -16.53 2.95
CA PRO A 140 -5.50 -17.85 2.44
C PRO A 140 -4.23 -18.54 1.93
N LYS A 141 -4.03 -19.78 2.37
CA LYS A 141 -3.01 -20.66 1.82
C LYS A 141 -3.30 -20.83 0.32
N ALA A 142 -2.24 -20.94 -0.49
CA ALA A 142 -2.37 -21.25 -1.91
C ALA A 142 -3.24 -22.50 -2.09
N SER A 143 -4.21 -22.45 -3.01
CA SER A 143 -5.07 -23.61 -3.28
C SER A 143 -4.26 -24.74 -3.92
N ALA A 144 -4.83 -25.95 -3.95
CA ALA A 144 -4.19 -27.07 -4.65
C ALA A 144 -3.93 -26.74 -6.14
N ALA A 145 -4.85 -26.02 -6.78
CA ALA A 145 -4.73 -25.55 -8.16
C ALA A 145 -3.62 -24.49 -8.31
N ASP A 146 -3.55 -23.51 -7.41
CA ASP A 146 -2.46 -22.51 -7.41
C ASP A 146 -1.08 -23.20 -7.26
N LEU A 147 -0.97 -24.15 -6.32
CA LEU A 147 0.26 -24.91 -6.09
C LEU A 147 0.63 -25.82 -7.25
N GLN A 148 -0.34 -26.34 -8.00
CA GLN A 148 -0.09 -27.09 -9.23
C GLN A 148 0.43 -26.15 -10.32
N MET A 149 -0.28 -25.06 -10.62
CA MET A 149 0.15 -24.04 -11.58
C MET A 149 1.56 -23.52 -11.26
N LEU A 150 1.87 -23.24 -9.99
CA LEU A 150 3.19 -22.77 -9.58
C LEU A 150 4.31 -23.79 -9.86
N ARG A 151 4.04 -25.09 -9.76
CA ARG A 151 5.00 -26.15 -10.13
C ARG A 151 5.15 -26.24 -11.64
N GLU A 152 4.05 -26.24 -12.39
CA GLU A 152 4.05 -26.29 -13.86
C GLU A 152 4.73 -25.07 -14.50
N GLN A 153 4.65 -23.90 -13.86
CA GLN A 153 5.35 -22.68 -14.28
C GLN A 153 6.80 -22.57 -13.72
N GLY A 154 7.32 -23.63 -13.09
CA GLY A 154 8.68 -23.67 -12.55
C GLY A 154 8.95 -22.65 -11.44
N ALA A 155 7.93 -22.15 -10.73
CA ALA A 155 8.07 -21.04 -9.77
C ALA A 155 9.06 -21.33 -8.63
N PHE A 156 9.19 -22.60 -8.26
CA PHE A 156 10.08 -23.07 -7.19
C PHE A 156 11.48 -23.48 -7.68
N GLU A 157 11.76 -23.43 -8.98
CA GLU A 157 13.05 -23.85 -9.54
C GLU A 157 14.15 -22.81 -9.26
N LEU A 158 15.30 -23.30 -8.80
CA LEU A 158 16.49 -22.49 -8.52
C LEU A 158 17.58 -22.78 -9.58
N PRO A 159 18.48 -21.83 -9.86
CA PRO A 159 19.62 -22.08 -10.74
C PRO A 159 20.70 -22.95 -10.06
N PRO A 160 21.74 -23.41 -10.78
CA PRO A 160 22.88 -24.09 -10.17
C PRO A 160 23.49 -23.30 -9.01
N LEU A 161 24.01 -23.98 -7.98
CA LEU A 161 24.52 -23.33 -6.76
C LEU A 161 25.62 -22.28 -7.03
N SER A 162 26.45 -22.48 -8.05
CA SER A 162 27.43 -21.49 -8.52
C SER A 162 26.77 -20.17 -8.93
N VAL A 163 25.71 -20.24 -9.73
CA VAL A 163 24.91 -19.09 -10.17
C VAL A 163 24.17 -18.46 -8.99
N GLN A 164 23.56 -19.27 -8.10
CA GLN A 164 22.93 -18.75 -6.88
C GLN A 164 23.91 -17.92 -6.05
N ASN A 165 25.09 -18.46 -5.77
CA ASN A 165 26.12 -17.81 -4.96
C ASN A 165 26.61 -16.50 -5.60
N GLU A 166 26.87 -16.47 -6.92
CA GLU A 166 27.33 -15.26 -7.58
C GLU A 166 26.22 -14.19 -7.71
N LEU A 167 24.96 -14.60 -7.88
CA LEU A 167 23.81 -13.67 -7.82
C LEU A 167 23.61 -13.09 -6.42
N MET A 168 23.69 -13.90 -5.36
CA MET A 168 23.60 -13.44 -3.96
C MET A 168 24.73 -12.47 -3.62
N LYS A 169 25.96 -12.79 -4.03
CA LYS A 169 27.15 -11.93 -3.88
C LYS A 169 27.01 -10.61 -4.65
N SER A 170 26.52 -10.66 -5.89
CA SER A 170 26.27 -9.47 -6.71
C SER A 170 25.17 -8.59 -6.09
N PHE A 171 24.08 -9.19 -5.61
CA PHE A 171 23.03 -8.49 -4.87
C PHE A 171 23.57 -7.80 -3.61
N ASN A 172 24.31 -8.52 -2.77
CA ASN A 172 24.88 -7.98 -1.53
C ASN A 172 25.87 -6.84 -1.78
N LYS A 173 26.63 -6.90 -2.89
CA LYS A 173 27.62 -5.88 -3.25
C LYS A 173 27.00 -4.63 -3.90
N TYR A 174 26.02 -4.78 -4.77
CA TYR A 174 25.53 -3.70 -5.63
C TYR A 174 24.07 -3.29 -5.42
N CYS A 175 23.21 -4.16 -4.87
CA CYS A 175 21.80 -3.87 -4.65
C CYS A 175 21.47 -3.55 -3.18
N ALA A 176 21.97 -4.37 -2.25
CA ALA A 176 21.68 -4.24 -0.83
C ALA A 176 22.12 -2.90 -0.20
N PRO A 177 23.23 -2.24 -0.59
CA PRO A 177 23.59 -0.92 -0.05
C PRO A 177 22.55 0.16 -0.36
N TRP A 178 21.92 0.09 -1.54
CA TRP A 178 20.86 1.03 -1.93
C TRP A 178 19.49 0.59 -1.42
N THR A 179 19.25 -0.72 -1.34
CA THR A 179 17.97 -1.34 -0.99
C THR A 179 18.15 -2.28 0.21
N PRO A 180 18.42 -1.77 1.44
CA PRO A 180 18.74 -2.57 2.62
C PRO A 180 17.48 -3.17 3.26
N VAL A 181 16.67 -3.89 2.48
CA VAL A 181 15.33 -4.37 2.87
C VAL A 181 15.31 -5.83 3.33
N VAL A 182 16.34 -6.61 2.98
CA VAL A 182 16.48 -8.01 3.40
C VAL A 182 17.06 -8.07 4.81
N ASP A 183 16.54 -8.95 5.65
CA ASP A 183 17.13 -9.29 6.94
C ASP A 183 18.01 -10.53 6.77
N PRO A 184 19.32 -10.50 7.13
CA PRO A 184 20.22 -11.65 6.97
C PRO A 184 19.71 -12.94 7.61
N LYS A 185 18.93 -12.85 8.70
CA LYS A 185 18.38 -14.03 9.38
C LYS A 185 17.40 -14.86 8.52
N TRP A 186 16.82 -14.26 7.47
CA TRP A 186 15.95 -14.98 6.52
C TRP A 186 16.72 -15.78 5.47
N LEU A 187 18.05 -15.71 5.50
CA LEU A 187 18.97 -16.41 4.61
C LEU A 187 19.92 -17.34 5.39
N ASP A 188 19.69 -17.50 6.70
CA ASP A 188 20.45 -18.41 7.55
C ASP A 188 20.12 -19.87 7.23
N GLN A 189 21.11 -20.75 7.33
CA GLN A 189 20.98 -22.16 6.95
C GLN A 189 20.09 -22.96 7.91
N SER A 190 19.82 -22.43 9.11
CA SER A 190 18.94 -23.04 10.12
C SER A 190 17.47 -23.13 9.70
N THR A 191 17.01 -22.30 8.76
CA THR A 191 15.64 -22.34 8.24
C THR A 191 15.64 -22.16 6.72
N PRO A 192 14.95 -23.00 5.94
CA PRO A 192 14.92 -22.84 4.49
C PRO A 192 14.32 -21.47 4.11
N PRO A 193 15.02 -20.65 3.31
CA PRO A 193 14.56 -19.31 2.95
C PRO A 193 13.27 -19.37 2.13
N SER A 194 12.44 -18.32 2.22
CA SER A 194 11.25 -18.21 1.37
C SER A 194 11.63 -18.21 -0.11
N MET A 195 10.98 -19.06 -0.90
CA MET A 195 11.21 -19.11 -2.35
C MET A 195 10.88 -17.77 -3.03
N LEU A 196 9.87 -17.04 -2.53
CA LEU A 196 9.57 -15.68 -3.00
C LEU A 196 10.76 -14.74 -2.77
N LEU A 197 11.37 -14.81 -1.58
CA LEU A 197 12.56 -14.01 -1.24
C LEU A 197 13.75 -14.37 -2.13
N LEU A 198 14.03 -15.66 -2.35
CA LEU A 198 15.14 -16.09 -3.22
C LEU A 198 14.96 -15.64 -4.66
N GLN A 199 13.80 -15.90 -5.29
CA GLN A 199 13.56 -15.48 -6.68
C GLN A 199 13.66 -13.95 -6.82
N SER A 200 13.15 -13.20 -5.84
CA SER A 200 13.29 -11.74 -5.79
C SER A 200 14.74 -11.25 -5.62
N ILE A 201 15.58 -11.93 -4.82
CA ILE A 201 16.99 -11.58 -4.69
C ILE A 201 17.77 -11.94 -5.96
N PHE A 202 17.53 -13.13 -6.53
CA PHE A 202 18.15 -13.54 -7.79
C PHE A 202 17.79 -12.61 -8.94
N LEU A 203 16.53 -12.16 -9.00
CA LEU A 203 16.12 -11.10 -9.93
C LEU A 203 17.00 -9.86 -9.78
N ALA A 204 17.06 -9.27 -8.58
CA ALA A 204 17.83 -8.04 -8.36
C ALA A 204 19.33 -8.24 -8.68
N GLY A 205 19.93 -9.35 -8.21
CA GLY A 205 21.30 -9.75 -8.52
C GLY A 205 21.56 -9.93 -10.03
N SER A 206 20.58 -10.44 -10.78
CA SER A 206 20.68 -10.67 -12.23
C SER A 206 20.68 -9.37 -13.05
N ARG A 207 20.29 -8.24 -12.46
CA ARG A 207 20.37 -6.91 -13.10
C ARG A 207 21.75 -6.28 -12.97
N VAL A 208 22.59 -6.80 -12.08
CA VAL A 208 23.95 -6.30 -11.75
C VAL A 208 25.03 -7.37 -11.95
N SER A 209 24.69 -8.49 -12.58
CA SER A 209 25.58 -9.61 -12.87
C SER A 209 25.31 -10.16 -14.28
N LYS A 210 26.24 -10.99 -14.77
CA LYS A 210 26.09 -11.78 -16.01
C LYS A 210 26.13 -13.30 -15.76
N ALA A 211 26.33 -13.72 -14.50
CA ALA A 211 26.52 -15.13 -14.14
C ALA A 211 25.29 -16.02 -14.40
N HIS A 212 24.11 -15.42 -14.62
CA HIS A 212 22.88 -16.12 -14.95
C HIS A 212 22.66 -16.33 -16.45
N LEU A 213 23.44 -15.73 -17.35
CA LEU A 213 23.11 -15.73 -18.79
C LEU A 213 23.10 -17.13 -19.43
N GLU A 214 23.89 -18.07 -18.91
CA GLU A 214 23.86 -19.48 -19.32
C GLU A 214 22.65 -20.25 -18.77
N TYR A 215 22.04 -19.75 -17.69
CA TYR A 215 20.85 -20.33 -17.06
C TYR A 215 19.54 -19.74 -17.63
N GLY A 216 19.53 -18.46 -17.97
CA GLY A 216 18.36 -17.77 -18.52
C GLY A 216 18.42 -16.25 -18.36
N SER A 217 17.45 -15.55 -18.93
CA SER A 217 17.34 -14.09 -18.77
C SER A 217 16.85 -13.70 -17.37
N SER A 218 17.02 -12.43 -16.99
CA SER A 218 16.48 -11.87 -15.74
C SER A 218 14.95 -12.06 -15.60
N GLU A 219 14.24 -12.20 -16.73
CA GLU A 219 12.79 -12.43 -16.77
C GLU A 219 12.39 -13.75 -16.10
N VAL A 220 13.24 -14.77 -16.12
CA VAL A 220 12.95 -16.06 -15.48
C VAL A 220 12.73 -15.87 -13.98
N PHE A 221 13.68 -15.20 -13.29
CA PHE A 221 13.54 -14.88 -11.87
C PHE A 221 12.37 -13.93 -11.60
N TYR A 222 12.12 -12.97 -12.50
CA TYR A 222 10.99 -12.05 -12.40
C TYR A 222 9.65 -12.77 -12.44
N ARG A 223 9.42 -13.61 -13.47
CA ARG A 223 8.18 -14.38 -13.66
C ARG A 223 7.91 -15.30 -12.48
N ARG A 224 8.93 -16.04 -12.01
CA ARG A 224 8.83 -16.92 -10.84
C ARG A 224 8.49 -16.13 -9.57
N ALA A 225 9.17 -15.01 -9.31
CA ALA A 225 8.87 -14.13 -8.16
C ALA A 225 7.47 -13.50 -8.24
N LYS A 226 7.02 -13.03 -9.43
CA LYS A 226 5.67 -12.48 -9.66
C LYS A 226 4.60 -13.53 -9.38
N LEU A 227 4.78 -14.76 -9.88
CA LEU A 227 3.88 -15.88 -9.63
C LEU A 227 3.79 -16.21 -8.13
N LEU A 228 4.92 -16.36 -7.43
CA LEU A 228 4.95 -16.61 -5.99
C LEU A 228 4.35 -15.46 -5.17
N PHE A 229 4.47 -14.21 -5.63
CA PHE A 229 3.92 -13.04 -4.95
C PHE A 229 2.38 -13.05 -4.96
N PHE A 230 1.76 -13.38 -6.10
CA PHE A 230 0.31 -13.38 -6.23
C PHE A 230 -0.35 -14.70 -5.78
N PHE A 231 0.26 -15.84 -6.05
CA PHE A 231 -0.36 -17.17 -5.88
C PHE A 231 0.32 -18.05 -4.82
N GLY A 232 1.49 -17.68 -4.29
CA GLY A 232 2.29 -18.53 -3.39
C GLY A 232 1.76 -18.70 -1.96
N GLY A 233 0.66 -18.03 -1.60
CA GLY A 233 0.13 -17.98 -0.23
C GLY A 233 0.90 -16.99 0.65
N ARG A 234 0.19 -15.99 1.19
CA ARG A 234 0.81 -14.86 1.93
C ARG A 234 1.07 -15.19 3.40
N ASN A 235 2.06 -16.04 3.68
CA ASN A 235 2.37 -16.44 5.06
C ASN A 235 3.16 -15.39 5.88
N ASN A 236 3.76 -14.38 5.23
CA ASN A 236 4.55 -13.35 5.91
C ASN A 236 4.49 -12.02 5.13
N SER A 237 3.78 -11.02 5.66
CA SER A 237 3.58 -9.74 4.98
C SER A 237 4.86 -8.93 4.82
N LEU A 238 5.84 -9.04 5.73
CA LEU A 238 7.15 -8.40 5.57
C LEU A 238 7.91 -8.96 4.38
N ILE A 239 7.93 -10.29 4.19
CA ILE A 239 8.58 -10.92 3.03
C ILE A 239 7.90 -10.47 1.73
N SER A 240 6.56 -10.38 1.69
CA SER A 240 5.86 -9.87 0.50
C SER A 240 6.21 -8.41 0.17
N ILE A 241 6.30 -7.52 1.18
CA ILE A 241 6.72 -6.11 0.95
C ILE A 241 8.17 -6.06 0.46
N VAL A 242 9.06 -6.86 1.06
CA VAL A 242 10.48 -6.94 0.66
C VAL A 242 10.61 -7.50 -0.77
N ALA A 243 9.84 -8.52 -1.13
CA ALA A 243 9.79 -9.06 -2.47
C ALA A 243 9.29 -8.01 -3.48
N ALA A 244 8.23 -7.25 -3.16
CA ALA A 244 7.77 -6.14 -3.99
C ALA A 244 8.81 -5.01 -4.12
N CYS A 245 9.58 -4.71 -3.06
CA CYS A 245 10.76 -3.85 -3.20
C CYS A 245 11.77 -4.45 -4.18
N LEU A 246 12.13 -5.72 -4.07
CA LEU A 246 13.14 -6.34 -4.94
C LEU A 246 12.67 -6.52 -6.39
N LEU A 247 11.37 -6.68 -6.62
CA LEU A 247 10.75 -6.68 -7.96
C LEU A 247 10.91 -5.33 -8.68
N HIS A 248 11.17 -4.21 -7.96
CA HIS A 248 11.44 -2.91 -8.58
C HIS A 248 12.67 -2.88 -9.50
N TRP A 249 13.58 -3.87 -9.39
CA TRP A 249 14.79 -3.95 -10.20
C TRP A 249 14.50 -4.41 -11.64
N TYR A 250 13.31 -4.95 -11.88
CA TYR A 250 12.80 -5.25 -13.21
C TYR A 250 11.97 -4.10 -13.75
N ASN A 251 12.21 -3.73 -15.01
CA ASN A 251 11.44 -2.74 -15.74
C ASN A 251 11.61 -3.03 -17.24
N PRO A 252 10.79 -3.92 -17.82
CA PRO A 252 10.98 -4.44 -19.18
C PRO A 252 10.46 -3.50 -20.28
N VAL A 253 9.56 -2.57 -19.93
CA VAL A 253 8.92 -1.63 -20.85
C VAL A 253 9.44 -0.20 -20.68
N GLY A 254 9.34 0.59 -21.74
CA GLY A 254 9.59 2.02 -21.70
C GLY A 254 8.48 2.81 -20.98
N PRO A 255 8.69 4.11 -20.71
CA PRO A 255 7.66 4.99 -20.11
C PRO A 255 6.41 5.20 -20.99
N GLU A 256 6.47 4.86 -22.27
CA GLU A 256 5.38 4.89 -23.24
C GLU A 256 4.28 3.84 -22.99
N ASP A 257 4.62 2.70 -22.38
CA ASP A 257 3.72 1.56 -22.21
C ASP A 257 3.12 1.47 -20.80
N VAL A 258 1.81 1.24 -20.72
CA VAL A 258 1.12 0.96 -19.45
C VAL A 258 1.35 -0.50 -19.05
N SER A 259 2.17 -0.75 -18.02
CA SER A 259 2.43 -2.11 -17.53
C SER A 259 2.49 -2.25 -16.02
N THR A 260 1.98 -3.39 -15.53
CA THR A 260 2.14 -3.89 -14.15
C THR A 260 3.56 -4.38 -13.84
N ASP A 261 4.44 -4.42 -14.83
CA ASP A 261 5.82 -4.91 -14.69
C ASP A 261 6.84 -3.77 -14.54
N THR A 262 6.35 -2.53 -14.43
CA THR A 262 7.18 -1.34 -14.20
C THR A 262 7.71 -1.28 -12.77
N SER A 263 8.90 -0.68 -12.60
CA SER A 263 9.49 -0.42 -11.28
C SER A 263 8.55 0.40 -10.39
N GLY A 264 7.85 1.38 -10.97
CA GLY A 264 6.86 2.21 -10.31
C GLY A 264 5.62 1.45 -9.83
N PHE A 265 5.16 0.43 -10.56
CA PHE A 265 4.08 -0.45 -10.08
C PHE A 265 4.50 -1.18 -8.80
N TRP A 266 5.68 -1.81 -8.80
CA TRP A 266 6.16 -2.58 -7.67
C TRP A 266 6.43 -1.74 -6.42
N ILE A 267 7.00 -0.55 -6.57
CA ILE A 267 7.19 0.40 -5.46
C ILE A 267 5.86 0.90 -4.88
N ARG A 268 4.86 1.19 -5.72
CA ARG A 268 3.51 1.57 -5.24
C ARG A 268 2.81 0.42 -4.52
N THR A 269 2.94 -0.81 -5.03
CA THR A 269 2.42 -2.03 -4.40
C THR A 269 3.06 -2.27 -3.03
N ALA A 270 4.40 -2.19 -2.95
CA ALA A 270 5.13 -2.32 -1.68
C ALA A 270 4.73 -1.23 -0.67
N GLY A 271 4.57 0.02 -1.12
CA GLY A 271 4.06 1.12 -0.31
C GLY A 271 2.64 0.87 0.24
N ALA A 272 1.71 0.45 -0.62
CA ALA A 272 0.33 0.15 -0.22
C ALA A 272 0.27 -0.97 0.83
N MET A 273 1.07 -2.03 0.67
CA MET A 273 1.17 -3.12 1.66
C MET A 273 1.83 -2.66 2.97
N ALA A 274 2.87 -1.83 2.89
CA ALA A 274 3.51 -1.23 4.06
C ALA A 274 2.56 -0.33 4.87
N PHE A 275 1.62 0.34 4.20
CA PHE A 275 0.54 1.08 4.88
C PHE A 275 -0.44 0.14 5.60
N GLN A 276 -0.85 -0.98 4.99
CA GLN A 276 -1.81 -1.93 5.57
C GLN A 276 -1.29 -2.56 6.89
N ILE A 277 0.00 -2.90 6.98
CA ILE A 277 0.59 -3.46 8.21
C ILE A 277 1.21 -2.39 9.13
N GLY A 278 0.93 -1.11 8.90
CA GLY A 278 1.30 -0.03 9.81
C GLY A 278 2.77 0.40 9.82
N LEU A 279 3.60 0.06 8.83
CA LEU A 279 5.05 0.41 8.83
C LEU A 279 5.33 1.92 8.88
N HIS A 280 4.34 2.74 8.52
CA HIS A 280 4.38 4.20 8.57
C HIS A 280 4.22 4.78 9.99
N LYS A 281 3.80 3.97 10.98
CA LYS A 281 3.70 4.34 12.39
C LYS A 281 5.02 3.96 13.08
N GLU A 282 5.54 4.80 13.98
CA GLU A 282 6.78 4.48 14.72
C GLU A 282 6.53 3.27 15.65
N PRO A 283 7.26 2.16 15.47
CA PRO A 283 7.02 0.95 16.27
C PRO A 283 7.50 1.13 17.72
N PRO A 284 6.74 0.65 18.72
CA PRO A 284 7.11 0.77 20.13
C PRO A 284 8.45 0.08 20.43
N PRO A 285 9.15 0.44 21.53
CA PRO A 285 10.52 -0.04 21.81
C PRO A 285 10.68 -1.56 21.73
N ASN A 286 9.68 -2.29 22.23
CA ASN A 286 9.68 -3.76 22.33
C ASN A 286 9.03 -4.46 21.12
N ALA A 287 8.74 -3.73 20.03
CA ALA A 287 8.13 -4.32 18.84
C ALA A 287 9.04 -5.35 18.16
N LYS A 288 8.47 -6.49 17.78
CA LYS A 288 9.15 -7.46 16.91
C LYS A 288 9.63 -6.78 15.62
N ASP A 289 10.87 -7.05 15.23
CA ASP A 289 11.50 -6.53 14.01
C ASP A 289 11.56 -4.99 13.92
N ARG A 290 11.57 -4.27 15.06
CA ARG A 290 11.54 -2.79 15.13
C ARG A 290 12.48 -2.10 14.15
N GLY A 291 13.77 -2.49 14.14
CA GLY A 291 14.79 -1.90 13.27
C GLY A 291 14.52 -2.14 11.78
N LEU A 292 14.13 -3.37 11.42
CA LEU A 292 13.76 -3.75 10.06
C LEU A 292 12.52 -3.00 9.57
N ARG A 293 11.47 -2.90 10.39
CA ARG A 293 10.22 -2.17 10.06
C ARG A 293 10.52 -0.71 9.70
N ARG A 294 11.33 -0.01 10.51
CA ARG A 294 11.77 1.37 10.23
C ARG A 294 12.62 1.45 8.96
N ARG A 295 13.59 0.55 8.79
CA ARG A 295 14.49 0.51 7.62
C ARG A 295 13.73 0.28 6.31
N LEU A 296 12.74 -0.61 6.32
CA LEU A 296 11.86 -0.91 5.20
C LEU A 296 10.96 0.27 4.84
N TRP A 297 10.34 0.92 5.84
CA TRP A 297 9.53 2.13 5.63
C TRP A 297 10.34 3.27 5.00
N TRP A 298 11.48 3.64 5.59
CA TRP A 298 12.30 4.73 5.05
C TRP A 298 12.89 4.40 3.68
N SER A 299 13.21 3.13 3.40
CA SER A 299 13.62 2.69 2.05
C SER A 299 12.52 2.89 1.00
N LEU A 300 11.25 2.74 1.38
CA LEU A 300 10.09 3.00 0.51
C LEU A 300 9.84 4.51 0.33
N VAL A 301 9.85 5.28 1.42
CA VAL A 301 9.61 6.74 1.37
C VAL A 301 10.56 7.43 0.40
N VAL A 302 11.86 7.09 0.42
CA VAL A 302 12.87 7.68 -0.48
C VAL A 302 12.59 7.34 -1.96
N ARG A 303 12.03 6.15 -2.25
CA ARG A 303 11.73 5.69 -3.62
C ARG A 303 10.39 6.19 -4.16
N ILE A 304 9.40 6.39 -3.29
CA ILE A 304 8.07 6.92 -3.64
C ILE A 304 8.12 8.45 -3.87
N SER A 305 9.14 9.12 -3.33
CA SER A 305 9.29 10.59 -3.40
C SER A 305 10.12 11.09 -4.60
N GLN A 306 10.53 10.21 -5.50
CA GLN A 306 11.22 10.53 -6.77
C GLN A 306 10.28 10.28 -7.95
#